data_AF-A0A8J7QQT4-F1
#
_entry.id   AF-A0A8J7QQT4-F1
#
_cell.length_a   1.000
_cell.length_b   1.000
_cell.length_c   1.000
_cell.angle_alpha   90.00
_cell.angle_beta   90.00
_cell.angle_gamma   90.00
#
_symmetry.space_group_name_H-M   'P 1'
#
loop_
_entity.id
_entity.type
_entity.pdbx_description
1 polymer ?
#
loop_
_entity_poly.entity_id
_entity_poly.type
_entity_poly.pdbx_seq_one_letter_code
_entity_poly.pdbx_strand_id
1 'polypeptide(L)'
;MKRIFLFLFVMVAMATACTQQGRWTRQQVRDFRHWLNDYREMIYLDGMNDAEFVIFADDVTGLIEDQYPNYVEFIQMTGMGDTVDMVVVETIVSDVQANHGNMRYFFPYEWLKEWNILPENMKHKELRAFYECLAGSVNKSYGSLDSFVYAALNSTIDDQRILSLARGCAAPYQKE
;
A
#
# COMPACT_ATOMS: atom_id res chain seq x y z
N MET A 1 16.29 20.13 -5.91
CA MET A 1 15.54 20.57 -7.12
C MET A 1 14.12 20.04 -6.99
N LYS A 2 13.12 20.92 -6.81
CA LYS A 2 11.71 20.52 -6.68
C LYS A 2 11.13 20.29 -8.09
N ARG A 3 10.75 19.04 -8.40
CA ARG A 3 10.08 18.69 -9.66
C ARG A 3 8.57 18.75 -9.44
N ILE A 4 7.92 19.71 -10.09
CA ILE A 4 6.47 19.85 -10.11
C ILE A 4 5.95 18.84 -11.13
N PHE A 5 5.35 17.74 -10.67
CA PHE A 5 4.69 16.77 -11.53
C PHE A 5 3.32 17.33 -11.95
N LEU A 6 3.17 17.61 -13.25
CA LEU A 6 1.91 17.98 -13.87
C LEU A 6 1.10 16.70 -14.13
N PHE A 7 -0.04 16.58 -13.44
CA PHE A 7 -1.02 15.51 -13.62
C PHE A 7 -1.62 15.56 -15.03
N LEU A 8 -1.38 14.52 -15.84
CA LEU A 8 -2.11 14.24 -17.07
C LEU A 8 -2.98 13.00 -16.83
N PHE A 9 -4.28 13.21 -16.62
CA PHE A 9 -5.27 12.13 -16.61
C PHE A 9 -5.47 11.64 -18.06
N VAL A 10 -5.01 10.42 -18.37
CA VAL A 10 -5.33 9.75 -19.63
C VAL A 10 -6.50 8.80 -19.38
N MET A 11 -7.70 9.20 -19.81
CA MET A 11 -8.86 8.32 -19.86
C MET A 11 -8.81 7.52 -21.16
N VAL A 12 -8.44 6.24 -21.10
CA VAL A 12 -8.45 5.33 -22.27
C VAL A 12 -9.86 4.78 -22.46
N ALA A 13 -10.45 5.06 -23.64
CA ALA A 13 -11.75 4.53 -24.04
C ALA A 13 -11.65 3.04 -24.39
N MET A 14 -12.45 2.19 -23.74
CA MET A 14 -12.53 0.76 -24.04
C MET A 14 -13.36 0.51 -25.30
N ALA A 15 -12.74 -0.05 -26.35
CA ALA A 15 -13.44 -0.71 -27.45
C ALA A 15 -13.46 -2.22 -27.18
N THR A 16 -14.65 -2.80 -27.09
CA THR A 16 -14.88 -4.22 -26.87
C THR A 16 -14.76 -5.00 -28.18
N ALA A 17 -13.71 -5.82 -28.32
CA ALA A 17 -13.62 -6.88 -29.32
C ALA A 17 -13.06 -8.15 -28.67
N CYS A 18 -13.90 -9.17 -28.51
CA CYS A 18 -13.53 -10.51 -28.05
C CYS A 18 -12.58 -11.18 -29.06
N THR A 19 -11.30 -11.22 -28.73
CA THR A 19 -10.36 -12.24 -29.19
C THR A 19 -9.63 -12.75 -27.96
N GLN A 20 -9.33 -14.06 -27.93
CA GLN A 20 -8.57 -14.71 -26.87
C GLN A 20 -7.09 -14.30 -26.99
N GLN A 21 -6.81 -13.00 -26.86
CA GLN A 21 -5.55 -12.35 -27.17
C GLN A 21 -4.98 -11.75 -25.88
N GLY A 22 -3.80 -12.22 -25.47
CA GLY A 22 -2.98 -11.62 -24.41
C GLY A 22 -3.43 -11.93 -22.98
N ARG A 23 -3.29 -13.18 -22.53
CA ARG A 23 -3.05 -13.40 -21.09
C ARG A 23 -1.59 -13.72 -20.90
N TRP A 24 -1.03 -13.27 -19.80
CA TRP A 24 0.36 -13.51 -19.50
C TRP A 24 0.57 -15.02 -19.32
N THR A 25 1.69 -15.51 -19.82
CA THR A 25 2.08 -16.91 -19.57
C THR A 25 2.44 -17.07 -18.10
N ARG A 26 2.37 -18.31 -17.60
CA ARG A 26 2.84 -18.64 -16.24
C ARG A 26 4.29 -18.23 -15.98
N GLN A 27 5.14 -18.20 -17.01
CA GLN A 27 6.51 -17.71 -16.87
C GLN A 27 6.54 -16.20 -16.68
N GLN A 28 5.82 -15.44 -17.51
CA GLN A 28 5.73 -13.98 -17.40
C GLN A 28 5.15 -13.52 -16.06
N VAL A 29 4.12 -14.21 -15.56
CA VAL A 29 3.56 -13.99 -14.22
C VAL A 29 4.63 -14.22 -13.15
N ARG A 30 5.41 -15.31 -13.25
CA ARG A 30 6.52 -15.57 -12.30
C ARG A 30 7.60 -14.51 -12.37
N ASP A 31 7.98 -14.07 -13.57
CA ASP A 31 9.04 -13.09 -13.77
C ASP A 31 8.61 -11.73 -13.19
N PHE A 32 7.37 -11.32 -13.42
CA PHE A 32 6.84 -10.08 -12.85
C PHE A 32 6.72 -10.13 -11.33
N ARG A 33 6.21 -11.24 -10.76
CA ARG A 33 6.20 -11.44 -9.30
C ARG A 33 7.59 -11.41 -8.70
N HIS A 34 8.59 -11.97 -9.40
CA HIS A 34 9.97 -11.91 -8.95
C HIS A 34 10.48 -10.47 -8.92
N TRP A 35 10.16 -9.69 -9.95
CA TRP A 35 10.50 -8.27 -10.02
C TRP A 35 9.80 -7.42 -8.93
N LEU A 36 8.56 -7.77 -8.55
CA LEU A 36 7.88 -7.11 -7.42
C LEU A 36 8.63 -7.27 -6.08
N ASN A 37 9.57 -8.21 -5.94
CA ASN A 37 10.40 -8.28 -4.73
C ASN A 37 11.23 -7.01 -4.50
N ASP A 38 11.51 -6.22 -5.53
CA ASP A 38 12.22 -4.94 -5.38
C ASP A 38 11.40 -3.94 -4.53
N TYR A 39 10.07 -4.13 -4.47
CA TYR A 39 9.18 -3.34 -3.61
C TYR A 39 9.16 -3.82 -2.16
N ARG A 40 9.74 -4.99 -1.87
CA ARG A 40 9.63 -5.62 -0.54
C ARG A 40 10.27 -4.79 0.57
N GLU A 41 11.32 -4.04 0.26
CA GLU A 41 12.00 -3.17 1.23
C GLU A 41 11.19 -1.91 1.60
N MET A 42 10.04 -1.67 0.95
CA MET A 42 9.17 -0.54 1.25
C MET A 42 8.43 -0.78 2.56
N ILE A 43 8.32 0.26 3.40
CA ILE A 43 7.85 0.17 4.79
C ILE A 43 6.58 -0.70 5.01
N TYR A 44 5.59 -0.60 4.12
CA TYR A 44 4.37 -1.41 4.21
C TYR A 44 4.60 -2.87 3.86
N LEU A 45 5.41 -3.14 2.85
CA LEU A 45 5.63 -4.47 2.31
C LEU A 45 6.66 -5.24 3.13
N ASP A 46 7.62 -4.54 3.74
CA ASP A 46 8.58 -5.10 4.70
C ASP A 46 7.87 -5.60 5.97
N GLY A 47 6.76 -4.95 6.34
CA GLY A 47 5.92 -5.37 7.45
C GLY A 47 5.15 -6.68 7.21
N MET A 48 5.05 -7.14 5.96
CA MET A 48 4.34 -8.38 5.61
C MET A 48 5.23 -9.61 5.79
N ASN A 49 4.64 -10.70 6.28
CA ASN A 49 5.30 -12.00 6.17
C ASN A 49 5.28 -12.52 4.72
N ASP A 50 6.04 -13.57 4.44
CA ASP A 50 6.19 -14.10 3.07
C ASP A 50 4.86 -14.51 2.43
N ALA A 51 3.93 -15.08 3.21
CA ALA A 51 2.62 -15.48 2.68
C ALA A 51 1.72 -14.27 2.38
N GLU A 52 1.75 -13.25 3.24
CA GLU A 52 1.04 -11.98 3.02
C GLU A 52 1.59 -11.26 1.78
N PHE A 53 2.92 -11.22 1.61
CA PHE A 53 3.55 -10.61 0.45
C PHE A 53 3.23 -11.35 -0.86
N VAL A 54 3.17 -12.69 -0.84
CA VAL A 54 2.76 -13.46 -2.03
C VAL A 54 1.34 -13.10 -2.46
N ILE A 55 0.41 -12.96 -1.52
CA ILE A 55 -0.97 -12.56 -1.83
C ILE A 55 -0.98 -11.14 -2.44
N PHE A 56 -0.25 -10.21 -1.82
CA PHE A 56 -0.10 -8.86 -2.35
C PHE A 56 0.46 -8.84 -3.78
N ALA A 57 1.54 -9.57 -4.04
CA ALA A 57 2.16 -9.65 -5.36
C ALA A 57 1.23 -10.30 -6.40
N ASP A 58 0.42 -11.28 -5.98
CA ASP A 58 -0.58 -11.92 -6.82
C ASP A 58 -1.68 -10.91 -7.24
N ASP A 59 -2.16 -10.09 -6.30
CA ASP A 59 -3.17 -9.05 -6.56
C ASP A 59 -2.63 -7.96 -7.50
N VAL A 60 -1.43 -7.43 -7.24
CA VAL A 60 -0.78 -6.44 -8.13
C VAL A 60 -0.59 -7.01 -9.53
N THR A 61 -0.12 -8.27 -9.63
CA THR A 61 0.07 -8.93 -10.92
C THR A 61 -1.25 -9.08 -11.68
N GLY A 62 -2.32 -9.48 -11.00
CA GLY A 62 -3.64 -9.63 -11.62
C GLY A 62 -4.18 -8.30 -12.15
N LEU A 63 -4.07 -7.23 -11.36
CA LEU A 63 -4.49 -5.88 -11.79
C LEU A 63 -3.71 -5.39 -13.00
N ILE A 64 -2.40 -5.59 -13.02
CA ILE A 64 -1.56 -5.22 -14.16
C ILE A 64 -1.87 -6.08 -15.39
N GLU A 65 -2.02 -7.39 -15.24
CA GLU A 65 -2.37 -8.28 -16.35
C GLU A 65 -3.72 -7.91 -16.98
N ASP A 66 -4.71 -7.57 -16.16
CA ASP A 66 -6.05 -7.15 -16.61
C ASP A 66 -6.01 -5.82 -17.38
N GLN A 67 -5.18 -4.86 -16.97
CA GLN A 67 -5.02 -3.57 -17.64
C GLN A 67 -4.11 -3.64 -18.88
N TYR A 68 -3.07 -4.48 -18.82
CA TYR A 68 -2.01 -4.61 -19.82
C TYR A 68 -1.85 -6.08 -20.26
N PRO A 69 -2.80 -6.61 -21.04
CA PRO A 69 -2.84 -8.03 -21.44
C PRO A 69 -1.62 -8.49 -22.25
N ASN A 70 -0.92 -7.57 -22.92
CA ASN A 70 0.31 -7.87 -23.65
C ASN A 70 1.56 -7.59 -22.78
N TYR A 71 2.09 -8.64 -22.15
CA TYR A 71 3.29 -8.55 -21.31
C TYR A 71 4.49 -7.89 -21.98
N VAL A 72 4.77 -8.23 -23.25
CA VAL A 72 5.97 -7.72 -23.94
C VAL A 72 5.86 -6.22 -24.19
N GLU A 73 4.68 -5.75 -24.58
CA GLU A 73 4.42 -4.32 -24.72
C GLU A 73 4.47 -3.61 -23.37
N PHE A 74 3.92 -4.22 -22.31
CA PHE A 74 3.92 -3.66 -20.96
C PHE A 74 5.34 -3.40 -20.43
N ILE A 75 6.22 -4.41 -20.48
CA ILE A 75 7.59 -4.26 -19.95
C ILE A 75 8.45 -3.30 -20.79
N GLN A 76 8.06 -3.01 -22.03
CA GLN A 76 8.72 -2.06 -22.92
C GLN A 76 8.12 -0.65 -22.85
N MET A 77 7.02 -0.48 -22.13
CA MET A 77 6.31 0.79 -22.02
C MET A 77 7.15 1.82 -21.25
N THR A 78 7.31 3.01 -21.84
CA THR A 78 7.83 4.18 -21.12
C THR A 78 6.88 4.52 -19.98
N GLY A 79 7.36 4.52 -18.73
CA GLY A 79 6.51 4.73 -17.55
C GLY A 79 5.91 3.45 -16.96
N MET A 80 6.42 2.26 -17.33
CA MET A 80 6.04 1.00 -16.68
C MET A 80 6.22 1.06 -15.15
N GLY A 81 7.35 1.58 -14.67
CA GLY A 81 7.59 1.74 -13.23
C GLY A 81 6.54 2.61 -12.55
N ASP A 82 6.25 3.80 -13.09
CA ASP A 82 5.21 4.69 -12.55
C ASP A 82 3.82 4.03 -12.53
N THR A 83 3.53 3.18 -13.53
CA THR A 83 2.29 2.41 -13.60
C THR A 83 2.22 1.37 -12.50
N VAL A 84 3.30 0.63 -12.28
CA VAL A 84 3.37 -0.34 -11.18
C VAL A 84 3.28 0.36 -9.84
N ASP A 85 4.00 1.47 -9.64
CA ASP A 85 3.96 2.24 -8.39
C ASP A 85 2.54 2.65 -8.05
N MET A 86 1.77 3.10 -9.04
CA MET A 86 0.36 3.44 -8.87
C MET A 86 -0.47 2.22 -8.44
N VAL A 87 -0.34 1.08 -9.11
CA VAL A 87 -1.09 -0.14 -8.75
C VAL A 87 -0.67 -0.67 -7.38
N VAL A 88 0.61 -0.57 -7.02
CA VAL A 88 1.11 -0.89 -5.67
C VAL A 88 0.44 0.01 -4.63
N VAL A 89 0.40 1.33 -4.84
CA VAL A 89 -0.29 2.27 -3.96
C VAL A 89 -1.77 1.90 -3.83
N GLU A 90 -2.47 1.69 -4.95
CA GLU A 90 -3.90 1.35 -4.96
C GLU A 90 -4.18 0.02 -4.23
N THR A 91 -3.30 -0.96 -4.40
CA THR A 91 -3.43 -2.26 -3.73
C THR A 91 -3.24 -2.12 -2.22
N ILE A 92 -2.24 -1.36 -1.78
CA ILE A 92 -2.02 -1.06 -0.36
C ILE A 92 -3.22 -0.30 0.23
N VAL A 93 -3.71 0.72 -0.47
CA VAL A 93 -4.88 1.50 -0.02
C VAL A 93 -6.10 0.61 0.11
N SER A 94 -6.35 -0.26 -0.88
CA SER A 94 -7.47 -1.20 -0.87
C SER A 94 -7.37 -2.21 0.29
N ASP A 95 -6.17 -2.74 0.55
CA ASP A 95 -5.92 -3.65 1.67
C ASP A 95 -6.16 -2.98 3.03
N VAL A 96 -5.73 -1.73 3.21
CA VAL A 96 -6.01 -0.95 4.42
C VAL A 96 -7.49 -0.63 4.56
N GLN A 97 -8.18 -0.24 3.47
CA GLN A 97 -9.61 0.08 3.51
C GLN A 97 -10.49 -1.15 3.81
N ALA A 98 -10.11 -2.33 3.26
CA ALA A 98 -10.79 -3.58 3.53
C ALA A 98 -10.63 -4.02 4.99
N ASN A 99 -9.46 -3.75 5.58
CA ASN A 99 -9.18 -4.05 6.97
C ASN A 99 -8.19 -3.04 7.57
N HIS A 100 -8.70 -2.07 8.34
CA HIS A 100 -7.87 -1.06 8.99
C HIS A 100 -6.79 -1.66 9.91
N GLY A 101 -6.94 -2.90 10.39
CA GLY A 101 -5.89 -3.61 11.12
C GLY A 101 -4.61 -3.86 10.31
N ASN A 102 -4.63 -3.70 8.99
CA ASN A 102 -3.46 -3.74 8.12
C ASN A 102 -2.60 -2.46 8.23
N MET A 103 -3.07 -1.41 8.92
CA MET A 103 -2.20 -0.31 9.38
C MET A 103 -1.02 -0.80 10.23
N ARG A 104 -1.07 -2.03 10.76
CA ARG A 104 0.05 -2.68 11.46
C ARG A 104 1.31 -2.81 10.61
N TYR A 105 1.20 -2.84 9.29
CA TYR A 105 2.36 -2.94 8.41
C TYR A 105 3.11 -1.61 8.32
N PHE A 106 2.42 -0.46 8.37
CA PHE A 106 3.07 0.84 8.54
C PHE A 106 3.53 1.08 9.98
N PHE A 107 2.72 0.66 10.95
CA PHE A 107 2.94 0.92 12.37
C PHE A 107 2.84 -0.39 13.18
N PRO A 108 3.90 -1.21 13.16
CA PRO A 108 3.95 -2.46 13.90
C PRO A 108 3.66 -2.24 15.38
N TYR A 109 2.90 -3.17 15.98
CA TYR A 109 2.56 -3.11 17.39
C TYR A 109 3.81 -3.05 18.28
N GLU A 110 4.87 -3.78 17.91
CA GLU A 110 6.15 -3.78 18.63
C GLU A 110 6.78 -2.38 18.67
N TRP A 111 6.84 -1.65 17.55
CA TRP A 111 7.37 -0.29 17.54
C TRP A 111 6.52 0.68 18.37
N LEU A 112 5.19 0.53 18.30
CA LEU A 112 4.27 1.36 19.08
C LEU A 112 4.41 1.11 20.59
N LYS A 113 4.77 -0.10 21.02
CA LYS A 113 5.13 -0.40 22.41
C LYS A 113 6.47 0.22 22.79
N GLU A 114 7.49 0.04 21.96
CA GLU A 114 8.84 0.60 22.20
C GLU A 114 8.82 2.12 22.33
N TRP A 115 7.95 2.81 21.58
CA TRP A 115 7.76 4.25 21.66
C TRP A 115 6.80 4.71 22.76
N ASN A 116 6.38 3.80 23.63
CA ASN A 116 5.45 4.04 24.74
C ASN A 116 4.13 4.69 24.28
N ILE A 117 3.67 4.36 23.06
CA ILE A 117 2.39 4.79 22.53
C ILE A 117 1.31 3.81 22.99
N LEU A 118 1.55 2.50 22.80
CA LEU A 118 0.61 1.45 23.17
C LEU A 118 1.10 0.63 24.38
N PRO A 119 0.18 0.15 25.23
CA PRO A 119 0.52 -0.73 26.34
C PRO A 119 0.95 -2.12 25.85
N GLU A 120 1.73 -2.84 26.64
CA GLU A 120 2.29 -4.16 26.28
C GLU A 120 1.26 -5.28 26.07
N ASN A 121 0.12 -5.22 26.77
CA ASN A 121 -0.84 -6.32 26.86
C ASN A 121 -2.23 -5.91 26.37
N MET A 122 -2.28 -5.30 25.19
CA MET A 122 -3.53 -4.84 24.59
C MET A 122 -4.36 -6.02 24.09
N LYS A 123 -5.66 -6.06 24.39
CA LYS A 123 -6.56 -7.10 23.88
C LYS A 123 -6.78 -6.90 22.39
N HIS A 124 -7.04 -7.97 21.64
CA HIS A 124 -7.30 -7.90 20.19
C HIS A 124 -8.37 -6.86 19.80
N LYS A 125 -9.44 -6.72 20.59
CA LYS A 125 -10.50 -5.73 20.33
C LYS A 125 -10.00 -4.29 20.49
N GLU A 126 -9.15 -4.04 21.48
CA GLU A 126 -8.56 -2.71 21.74
C GLU A 126 -7.55 -2.36 20.64
N LEU A 127 -6.72 -3.33 20.23
CA LEU A 127 -5.76 -3.15 19.14
C LEU A 127 -6.45 -2.88 17.81
N ARG A 128 -7.53 -3.60 17.52
CA ARG A 128 -8.36 -3.33 16.33
C ARG A 128 -8.95 -1.92 16.36
N ALA A 129 -9.53 -1.51 17.49
CA ALA A 129 -10.10 -0.18 17.64
C ALA A 129 -9.04 0.94 17.52
N PHE A 130 -7.82 0.69 18.01
CA PHE A 130 -6.69 1.59 17.80
C PHE A 130 -6.38 1.76 16.31
N TYR A 131 -6.22 0.67 15.55
CA TYR A 131 -5.90 0.76 14.13
C TYR A 131 -7.03 1.34 13.28
N GLU A 132 -8.30 1.06 13.64
CA GLU A 132 -9.46 1.72 13.03
C GLU A 132 -9.44 3.25 13.26
N CYS A 133 -9.12 3.69 14.48
CA CYS A 133 -8.93 5.12 14.77
C CYS A 133 -7.76 5.71 13.98
N LEU A 134 -6.63 5.00 13.91
CA LEU A 134 -5.42 5.49 13.26
C LEU A 134 -5.63 5.65 11.76
N ALA A 135 -6.23 4.67 11.09
CA ALA A 135 -6.59 4.75 9.68
C ALA A 135 -7.48 5.97 9.40
N GLY A 136 -8.53 6.17 10.20
CA GLY A 136 -9.42 7.32 10.06
C GLY A 136 -8.71 8.66 10.31
N SER A 137 -7.83 8.71 11.30
CA SER A 137 -7.06 9.91 11.64
C SER A 137 -6.05 10.26 10.56
N VAL A 138 -5.35 9.28 10.01
CA VAL A 138 -4.43 9.43 8.88
C VAL A 138 -5.18 9.91 7.64
N ASN A 139 -6.28 9.25 7.28
CA ASN A 139 -7.11 9.64 6.14
C ASN A 139 -7.56 11.11 6.24
N LYS A 140 -8.01 11.54 7.43
CA LYS A 140 -8.41 12.94 7.67
C LYS A 140 -7.23 13.90 7.60
N SER A 141 -6.07 13.52 8.13
CA SER A 141 -4.88 14.37 8.19
C SER A 141 -4.27 14.57 6.80
N TYR A 142 -4.13 13.51 6.02
CA TYR A 142 -3.51 13.54 4.70
C TYR A 142 -4.50 13.82 3.55
N GLY A 143 -5.79 13.95 3.85
CA GLY A 143 -6.86 14.17 2.86
C GLY A 143 -7.40 12.88 2.26
N SER A 144 -6.54 11.88 2.05
CA SER A 144 -6.91 10.50 1.69
C SER A 144 -5.86 9.50 2.17
N LEU A 145 -6.23 8.21 2.23
CA LEU A 145 -5.28 7.12 2.40
C LEU A 145 -4.28 7.05 1.23
N ASP A 146 -4.71 7.31 0.00
CA ASP A 146 -3.83 7.36 -1.18
C ASP A 146 -2.69 8.36 -0.99
N SER A 147 -3.03 9.57 -0.52
CA SER A 147 -2.05 10.63 -0.28
C SER A 147 -1.06 10.24 0.83
N PHE A 148 -1.53 9.52 1.85
CA PHE A 148 -0.67 9.00 2.91
C PHE A 148 0.25 7.88 2.40
N VAL A 149 -0.30 6.86 1.74
CA VAL A 149 0.47 5.72 1.23
C VAL A 149 1.54 6.21 0.25
N TYR A 150 1.15 7.03 -0.73
CA TYR A 150 2.10 7.63 -1.67
C TYR A 150 3.20 8.42 -0.94
N ALA A 151 2.86 9.20 0.09
CA ALA A 151 3.85 9.92 0.88
C ALA A 151 4.77 8.99 1.67
N ALA A 152 4.26 7.87 2.19
CA ALA A 152 5.01 6.86 2.92
C ALA A 152 6.01 6.12 2.00
N LEU A 153 5.58 5.73 0.80
CA LEU A 153 6.44 5.09 -0.19
C LEU A 153 7.57 6.01 -0.65
N ASN A 154 7.29 7.32 -0.73
CA ASN A 154 8.30 8.33 -1.07
C ASN A 154 9.11 8.83 0.14
N SER A 155 8.94 8.25 1.34
CA SER A 155 9.61 8.69 2.57
C SER A 155 9.45 10.19 2.88
N THR A 156 8.26 10.72 2.59
CA THR A 156 7.91 12.14 2.78
C THR A 156 6.88 12.38 3.88
N ILE A 157 6.56 11.36 4.68
CA ILE A 157 5.70 11.51 5.84
C ILE A 157 6.38 12.33 6.93
N ASP A 158 5.58 13.11 7.66
CA ASP A 158 6.03 13.81 8.87
C ASP A 158 5.88 12.87 10.06
N ASP A 159 7.00 12.36 10.56
CA ASP A 159 7.05 11.44 11.70
C ASP A 159 6.37 12.02 12.94
N GLN A 160 6.56 13.31 13.20
CA GLN A 160 5.96 13.96 14.38
C GLN A 160 4.43 14.01 14.26
N ARG A 161 3.95 14.31 13.05
CA ARG A 161 2.51 14.28 12.75
C ARG A 161 1.93 12.90 12.96
N ILE A 162 2.56 11.86 12.41
CA ILE A 162 2.11 10.48 12.54
C ILE A 162 2.09 10.01 13.99
N LEU A 163 3.16 10.27 14.74
CA LEU A 163 3.23 9.92 16.16
C LEU A 163 2.15 10.65 16.97
N SER A 164 1.82 11.90 16.62
CA SER A 164 0.73 12.64 17.24
C SER A 164 -0.64 11.98 17.00
N LEU A 165 -0.92 11.55 15.76
CA LEU A 165 -2.15 10.82 15.43
C LEU A 165 -2.23 9.49 16.19
N ALA A 166 -1.13 8.74 16.23
CA ALA A 166 -1.05 7.49 16.97
C ALA A 166 -1.31 7.69 18.47
N ARG A 167 -0.69 8.69 19.10
CA ARG A 167 -0.95 9.03 20.52
C ARG A 167 -2.40 9.44 20.76
N GLY A 168 -3.01 10.21 19.86
CA GLY A 168 -4.42 10.58 19.95
C GLY A 168 -5.34 9.35 19.98
N CYS A 169 -5.07 8.36 19.14
CA CYS A 169 -5.81 7.09 19.12
C CYS A 169 -5.48 6.15 20.29
N ALA A 170 -4.29 6.30 20.87
CA ALA A 170 -3.85 5.50 22.02
C ALA A 170 -4.36 6.02 23.38
N ALA A 171 -4.81 7.28 23.45
CA ALA A 171 -5.23 7.93 24.68
C ALA A 171 -6.20 7.12 25.56
N PRO A 172 -7.20 6.38 25.02
CA PRO A 172 -8.10 5.55 25.84
C PRO A 172 -7.43 4.36 26.54
N TYR A 173 -6.20 4.02 26.15
CA TYR A 173 -5.48 2.82 26.58
C TYR A 173 -4.23 3.12 27.42
N GLN A 174 -3.90 4.40 27.59
CA GLN A 174 -2.82 4.80 28.48
C GLN A 174 -3.33 4.70 29.92
N LYS A 175 -2.67 3.89 30.75
CA LYS A 175 -2.91 3.87 32.19
C LYS A 175 -2.20 5.08 32.79
N GLU A 176 -2.91 5.86 33.59
CA GLU A 176 -2.34 6.92 34.45
C GLU A 176 -1.25 6.36 35.37
#